data_AF-A0A2V8TUS0-F1
#
_entry.id   AF-A0A2V8TUS0-F1
#
_cell.length_a   1.000
_cell.length_b   1.000
_cell.length_c   1.000
_cell.angle_alpha   90.00
_cell.angle_beta   90.00
_cell.angle_gamma   90.00
#
_symmetry.space_group_name_H-M   'P 1'
#
loop_
_entity.id
_entity.type
_entity.pdbx_description
1 polymer ?
#
loop_
_entity_poly.entity_id
_entity_poly.type
_entity_poly.pdbx_seq_one_letter_code
_entity_poly.pdbx_strand_id
1 'polypeptide(L)'
;WPHDNAIIAAGFTRYRLTELSAKVMAGLFEASTAFDFSRLPELFCGFPRRLGKGPTSYPVACSPQAWAAGAAFLLLQSSVGLSIDAMKKRVTLARPVLPGLLEEVRIRELAVGDASVDLVLFRSGHSVAATVERRTGNVDVIIVH
;
A
#
# COMPACT_ATOMS: atom_id res chain seq x y z
N TRP A 1 0.10 -11.60 -11.23
CA TRP A 1 0.63 -12.00 -9.92
C TRP A 1 0.67 -10.77 -9.01
N PRO A 2 -0.15 -10.72 -7.94
CA PRO A 2 -0.20 -9.57 -7.04
C PRO A 2 1.14 -9.23 -6.39
N HIS A 3 1.93 -10.24 -6.01
CA HIS A 3 3.20 -10.03 -5.31
C HIS A 3 4.29 -9.44 -6.21
N ASP A 4 4.43 -9.89 -7.47
CA ASP A 4 5.36 -9.26 -8.43
C ASP A 4 5.03 -7.78 -8.66
N ASN A 5 3.74 -7.46 -8.74
CA ASN A 5 3.28 -6.07 -8.87
C ASN A 5 3.62 -5.23 -7.62
N ALA A 6 3.54 -5.82 -6.43
CA ALA A 6 3.97 -5.15 -5.20
C ALA A 6 5.49 -4.90 -5.18
N ILE A 7 6.30 -5.83 -5.70
CA ILE A 7 7.76 -5.65 -5.84
C ILE A 7 8.07 -4.54 -6.86
N ILE A 8 7.35 -4.50 -7.99
CA ILE A 8 7.46 -3.43 -8.98
C ILE A 8 7.12 -2.07 -8.36
N ALA A 9 6.03 -1.99 -7.59
CA ALA A 9 5.64 -0.77 -6.87
C ALA A 9 6.72 -0.33 -5.87
N ALA A 10 7.31 -1.26 -5.12
CA ALA A 10 8.44 -0.94 -4.23
C ALA A 10 9.65 -0.41 -5.01
N GLY A 11 9.89 -0.92 -6.22
CA GLY A 11 10.85 -0.38 -7.18
C GLY A 11 10.56 1.07 -7.54
N PHE A 12 9.34 1.38 -8.00
CA PHE A 12 8.94 2.75 -8.33
C PHE A 12 9.18 3.73 -7.18
N THR A 13 8.83 3.35 -5.95
CA THR A 13 9.05 4.17 -4.76
C THR A 13 10.53 4.49 -4.53
N ARG A 14 11.44 3.53 -4.75
CA ARG A 14 12.90 3.75 -4.68
C ARG A 14 13.39 4.77 -5.70
N TYR A 15 12.78 4.80 -6.88
CA TYR A 15 13.06 5.79 -7.93
C TYR A 15 12.25 7.08 -7.79
N ARG A 16 11.61 7.30 -6.64
CA ARG A 16 10.81 8.51 -6.33
C ARG A 16 9.52 8.63 -7.15
N LEU A 17 9.01 7.53 -7.70
CA LEU A 17 7.81 7.45 -8.54
C LEU A 17 6.60 6.92 -7.75
N THR A 18 6.30 7.48 -6.58
CA THR A 18 5.24 6.98 -5.68
C THR A 18 3.83 7.04 -6.29
N GLU A 19 3.60 7.94 -7.26
CA GLU A 19 2.36 8.01 -8.04
C GLU A 19 2.12 6.72 -8.86
N LEU A 20 3.19 6.14 -9.44
CA LEU A 20 3.10 4.87 -10.15
C LEU A 20 2.84 3.72 -9.17
N SER A 21 3.45 3.73 -7.99
CA SER A 21 3.15 2.78 -6.92
C SER A 21 1.68 2.83 -6.50
N ALA A 22 1.13 4.03 -6.30
CA ALA A 22 -0.28 4.23 -5.99
C ALA A 22 -1.19 3.77 -7.13
N LYS A 23 -0.79 3.96 -8.40
CA LYS A 23 -1.53 3.45 -9.56
C LYS A 23 -1.58 1.92 -9.61
N VAL A 24 -0.47 1.25 -9.31
CA VAL A 24 -0.43 -0.23 -9.21
C VAL A 24 -1.33 -0.71 -8.08
N MET A 25 -1.24 -0.09 -6.90
CA MET A 25 -2.10 -0.39 -5.76
C MET A 25 -3.58 -0.22 -6.11
N ALA A 26 -3.95 0.89 -6.77
CA ALA A 26 -5.31 1.14 -7.22
C ALA A 26 -5.81 0.05 -8.18
N GLY A 27 -5.00 -0.30 -9.18
CA GLY A 27 -5.35 -1.33 -10.14
C GLY A 27 -5.58 -2.71 -9.50
N LEU A 28 -4.75 -3.09 -8.52
CA LEU A 28 -4.90 -4.36 -7.80
C LEU A 28 -6.07 -4.36 -6.83
N PHE A 29 -6.34 -3.24 -6.15
CA PHE A 29 -7.52 -3.11 -5.30
C PHE A 29 -8.80 -3.21 -6.13
N GLU A 30 -8.89 -2.48 -7.24
CA GLU A 30 -10.05 -2.55 -8.13
C GLU A 30 -10.21 -3.97 -8.70
N ALA A 31 -9.11 -4.62 -9.10
CA ALA A 31 -9.16 -6.01 -9.54
C ALA A 31 -9.70 -6.96 -8.46
N SER A 32 -9.35 -6.73 -7.18
CA SER A 32 -9.82 -7.60 -6.09
C SER A 32 -11.33 -7.58 -5.95
N THR A 33 -11.99 -6.45 -6.25
CA THR A 33 -13.47 -6.33 -6.20
C THR A 33 -14.21 -7.22 -7.21
N ALA A 34 -13.51 -7.75 -8.22
CA ALA A 34 -14.07 -8.66 -9.21
C ALA A 34 -13.89 -10.15 -8.86
N PHE A 35 -13.20 -10.46 -7.76
CA PHE A 35 -12.97 -11.84 -7.29
C PHE A 35 -13.77 -12.11 -6.02
N ASP A 36 -14.08 -13.39 -5.79
CA ASP A 36 -14.83 -13.81 -4.62
C ASP A 36 -14.16 -13.37 -3.31
N PHE A 37 -14.98 -12.93 -2.36
CA PHE A 37 -14.55 -12.41 -1.06
C PHE A 37 -13.58 -11.21 -1.13
N SER A 38 -13.52 -10.54 -2.28
CA SER A 38 -12.57 -9.45 -2.55
C SER A 38 -11.10 -9.84 -2.37
N ARG A 39 -10.78 -11.11 -2.63
CA ARG A 39 -9.42 -11.66 -2.47
C ARG A 39 -8.75 -11.85 -3.81
N LEU A 40 -7.53 -11.35 -3.93
CA LEU A 40 -6.73 -11.60 -5.13
C LEU A 40 -6.28 -13.06 -5.19
N PRO A 41 -6.42 -13.74 -6.34
CA PRO A 41 -5.81 -15.05 -6.54
C PRO A 41 -4.29 -14.92 -6.68
N GLU A 42 -3.59 -16.06 -6.66
CA GLU A 42 -2.16 -16.17 -7.03
C GLU A 42 -1.83 -15.38 -8.31
N LEU A 43 -2.62 -15.63 -9.36
CA LEU A 43 -2.47 -14.97 -10.64
C LEU A 43 -3.81 -14.80 -11.35
N PHE A 44 -3.84 -13.80 -12.21
CA PHE A 44 -4.91 -13.54 -13.16
C PHE A 44 -4.30 -12.89 -14.40
N CYS A 45 -5.01 -12.98 -15.52
CA CYS A 45 -4.61 -12.33 -16.76
C CYS A 45 -5.26 -10.93 -16.85
N GLY A 46 -4.47 -9.96 -17.30
CA GLY A 46 -4.93 -8.60 -17.58
C GLY A 46 -5.17 -8.40 -19.07
N PHE A 47 -6.35 -7.92 -19.43
CA PHE A 47 -6.67 -7.35 -20.75
C PHE A 47 -7.02 -5.87 -20.58
N PRO A 48 -7.01 -5.06 -21.66
CA PRO A 48 -7.56 -3.71 -21.61
C PRO A 48 -8.96 -3.70 -21.00
N ARG A 49 -9.20 -2.78 -20.06
CA ARG A 49 -10.45 -2.68 -19.30
C ARG A 49 -11.63 -2.51 -20.27
N ARG A 50 -12.69 -3.28 -20.04
CA ARG A 50 -13.96 -3.19 -20.76
C ARG A 50 -15.08 -3.03 -19.76
N LEU A 51 -16.05 -2.17 -20.07
CA LEU A 51 -17.20 -1.94 -19.21
C LEU A 51 -17.92 -3.27 -18.92
N GLY A 52 -18.20 -3.54 -17.64
CA GLY A 52 -18.88 -4.76 -17.19
C GLY A 52 -18.05 -6.06 -17.28
N LYS A 53 -16.73 -6.00 -17.51
CA LYS A 53 -15.85 -7.17 -17.51
C LYS A 53 -14.75 -7.04 -16.45
N GLY A 54 -14.64 -8.04 -15.58
CA GLY A 54 -13.55 -8.18 -14.63
C GLY A 54 -12.28 -8.78 -15.25
N PRO A 55 -11.21 -8.93 -14.47
CA PRO A 55 -9.99 -9.63 -14.89
C PRO A 55 -10.29 -11.08 -15.31
N THR A 56 -9.49 -11.62 -16.22
CA THR A 56 -9.66 -13.01 -16.64
C THR A 56 -9.03 -13.93 -15.60
N SER A 57 -9.87 -14.74 -14.95
CA SER A 57 -9.44 -15.75 -13.99
C SER A 57 -8.54 -16.79 -14.65
N TYR A 58 -7.52 -17.24 -13.92
CA TYR A 58 -6.74 -18.41 -14.29
C TYR A 58 -7.31 -19.62 -13.54
N PRO A 59 -7.90 -20.63 -14.22
CA PRO A 59 -8.75 -21.64 -13.58
C PRO A 59 -8.10 -22.46 -12.44
N VAL A 60 -6.78 -22.59 -12.46
CA VAL A 60 -6.01 -23.40 -11.48
C VAL A 60 -5.24 -22.54 -10.47
N ALA A 61 -5.50 -21.22 -10.42
CA ALA A 61 -4.84 -20.34 -9.47
C ALA A 61 -5.27 -20.65 -8.04
N CYS A 62 -4.32 -20.67 -7.11
CA CYS A 62 -4.63 -20.74 -5.69
C CYS A 62 -5.34 -19.44 -5.24
N SER A 63 -6.46 -19.56 -4.52
CA SER A 63 -7.19 -18.39 -3.98
C SER A 63 -7.68 -18.64 -2.54
N PRO A 64 -7.10 -17.97 -1.53
CA PRO A 64 -5.92 -17.09 -1.59
C PRO A 64 -4.61 -17.90 -1.62
N GLN A 65 -3.55 -17.33 -2.20
CA GLN A 65 -2.20 -17.90 -2.11
C GLN A 65 -1.42 -17.25 -0.96
N ALA A 66 -0.81 -18.08 -0.11
CA ALA A 66 -0.11 -17.63 1.10
C ALA A 66 1.00 -16.60 0.81
N TRP A 67 1.78 -16.78 -0.27
CA TRP A 67 2.86 -15.85 -0.63
C TRP A 67 2.37 -14.47 -1.08
N ALA A 68 1.12 -14.36 -1.53
CA ALA A 68 0.53 -13.10 -1.95
C ALA A 68 0.00 -12.25 -0.78
N ALA A 69 -0.10 -12.80 0.44
CA ALA A 69 -0.66 -12.09 1.60
C ALA A 69 0.11 -10.81 1.96
N GLY A 70 1.43 -10.78 1.74
CA GLY A 70 2.27 -9.60 1.98
C GLY A 70 2.09 -8.47 0.96
N ALA A 71 1.47 -8.74 -0.20
CA ALA A 71 1.40 -7.78 -1.31
C ALA A 71 0.65 -6.51 -0.93
N ALA A 72 -0.49 -6.63 -0.23
CA ALA A 72 -1.29 -5.47 0.17
C ALA A 72 -0.50 -4.51 1.09
N PHE A 73 0.25 -5.05 2.05
CA PHE A 73 1.07 -4.26 2.95
C PHE A 73 2.24 -3.59 2.23
N LEU A 74 2.92 -4.32 1.34
CA LEU A 74 4.02 -3.75 0.56
C LEU A 74 3.53 -2.67 -0.42
N LEU A 75 2.35 -2.85 -1.03
CA LEU A 75 1.73 -1.84 -1.89
C LEU A 75 1.39 -0.57 -1.11
N LEU A 76 0.78 -0.71 0.08
CA LEU A 76 0.48 0.42 0.95
C LEU A 76 1.77 1.12 1.39
N GLN A 77 2.75 0.37 1.89
CA GLN A 77 4.05 0.90 2.29
C GLN A 77 4.72 1.66 1.14
N SER A 78 4.65 1.11 -0.08
CA SER A 78 5.23 1.72 -1.28
C SER A 78 4.50 2.99 -1.70
N SER A 79 3.16 3.01 -1.69
CA SER A 79 2.37 4.18 -2.10
C SER A 79 2.54 5.36 -1.16
N VAL A 80 2.63 5.11 0.16
CA VAL A 80 2.86 6.17 1.16
C VAL A 80 4.34 6.44 1.44
N GLY A 81 5.25 5.73 0.77
CA GLY A 81 6.69 5.87 0.96
C GLY A 81 7.15 5.63 2.40
N LEU A 82 6.52 4.67 3.08
CA LEU A 82 6.74 4.39 4.49
C LEU A 82 8.07 3.64 4.69
N SER A 83 8.93 4.20 5.55
CA SER A 83 10.13 3.53 6.07
C SER A 83 10.25 3.68 7.58
N ILE A 84 10.74 2.65 8.24
CA ILE A 84 10.92 2.60 9.69
C ILE A 84 12.41 2.39 9.98
N ASP A 85 13.02 3.31 10.71
CA ASP A 85 14.39 3.23 11.21
C ASP A 85 14.32 3.12 12.74
N ALA A 86 14.35 1.88 13.24
CA ALA A 86 14.23 1.61 14.67
C ALA A 86 15.43 2.17 15.48
N MET A 87 16.63 2.20 14.90
CA MET A 87 17.83 2.69 15.57
C MET A 87 17.77 4.20 15.77
N LYS A 88 17.26 4.94 14.79
CA LYS A 88 17.00 6.38 14.90
C LYS A 88 15.63 6.72 15.51
N LYS A 89 14.87 5.70 15.93
CA LYS A 89 13.48 5.81 16.40
C LYS A 89 12.63 6.69 15.49
N ARG A 90 12.57 6.38 14.21
CA ARG A 90 11.98 7.25 13.19
C ARG A 90 11.10 6.51 12.21
N VAL A 91 9.93 7.10 11.94
CA VAL A 91 9.06 6.77 10.81
C VAL A 91 9.18 7.88 9.78
N THR A 92 9.33 7.52 8.52
CA THR A 92 9.35 8.48 7.40
C THR A 92 8.29 8.11 6.37
N LEU A 93 7.54 9.11 5.91
CA LEU A 93 6.60 9.05 4.80
C LEU A 93 7.17 9.91 3.66
N ALA A 94 7.75 9.29 2.65
CA ALA A 94 8.41 9.98 1.53
C ALA A 94 7.51 10.04 0.30
N ARG A 95 7.11 11.25 -0.11
CA ARG A 95 6.14 11.53 -1.19
C ARG A 95 4.90 10.66 -1.06
N PRO A 96 4.20 10.70 0.08
CA PRO A 96 3.06 9.83 0.30
C PRO A 96 1.96 10.13 -0.72
N VAL A 97 1.44 9.07 -1.35
CA VAL A 97 0.30 9.11 -2.27
C VAL A 97 -0.71 8.05 -1.86
N LEU A 98 -1.94 8.47 -1.59
CA LEU A 98 -3.06 7.52 -1.45
C LEU A 98 -3.66 7.24 -2.84
N PRO A 99 -3.95 5.98 -3.20
CA PRO A 99 -4.70 5.64 -4.42
C PRO A 99 -6.11 6.20 -4.34
N GLY A 100 -6.67 6.73 -5.44
CA GLY A 100 -7.93 7.50 -5.47
C GLY A 100 -9.15 6.90 -4.75
N LEU A 101 -9.13 5.59 -4.51
CA LEU A 101 -10.13 4.83 -3.76
C LEU A 101 -10.00 4.92 -2.21
N LEU A 102 -8.90 5.46 -1.69
CA LEU A 102 -8.66 5.66 -0.26
C LEU A 102 -8.64 7.16 0.06
N GLU A 103 -9.53 7.58 0.95
CA GLU A 103 -9.56 8.94 1.51
C GLU A 103 -8.69 9.05 2.77
N GLU A 104 -8.74 8.02 3.61
CA GLU A 104 -8.02 7.92 4.87
C GLU A 104 -7.40 6.53 5.01
N VAL A 105 -6.19 6.47 5.59
CA VAL A 105 -5.56 5.24 6.06
C VAL A 105 -5.13 5.43 7.50
N ARG A 106 -5.58 4.52 8.37
CA ARG A 106 -5.18 4.50 9.78
C ARG A 106 -4.27 3.31 10.05
N ILE A 107 -3.07 3.59 10.53
CA ILE A 107 -2.08 2.59 10.94
C ILE A 107 -2.00 2.66 12.47
N ARG A 108 -2.35 1.57 13.15
CA ARG A 108 -2.30 1.49 14.62
C ARG A 108 -1.15 0.60 15.06
N GLU A 109 -0.59 0.94 16.20
CA GLU A 109 0.44 0.21 16.91
C GLU A 109 1.68 -0.07 16.05
N LEU A 110 2.06 0.89 15.22
CA LEU A 110 3.24 0.77 14.37
C LEU A 110 4.49 0.74 15.25
N ALA A 111 5.07 -0.44 15.43
CA ALA A 111 6.23 -0.64 16.28
C ALA A 111 7.52 -0.06 15.66
N VAL A 112 8.30 0.63 16.49
CA VAL A 112 9.58 1.25 16.14
C VAL A 112 10.57 1.03 17.29
N GLY A 113 11.29 -0.10 17.26
CA GLY A 113 12.14 -0.49 18.38
C GLY A 113 11.32 -0.77 19.64
N ASP A 114 11.58 -0.02 20.70
CA ASP A 114 10.86 -0.05 21.99
C ASP A 114 9.67 0.93 22.05
N ALA A 115 9.39 1.65 20.96
CA ALA A 115 8.31 2.64 20.84
C ALA A 115 7.21 2.16 19.88
N SER A 116 6.06 2.84 19.92
CA SER A 116 4.97 2.64 18.94
C SER A 116 4.24 3.95 18.62
N VAL A 117 3.62 4.01 17.45
CA VAL A 117 2.86 5.17 16.98
C VAL A 117 1.59 4.77 16.24
N ASP A 118 0.51 5.53 16.46
CA ASP A 118 -0.71 5.46 15.66
C ASP A 118 -0.73 6.66 14.70
N LEU A 119 -0.90 6.38 13.40
CA LEU A 119 -0.88 7.37 12.32
C LEU A 119 -2.20 7.37 11.57
N VAL A 120 -2.69 8.56 11.22
CA VAL A 120 -3.78 8.75 10.26
C VAL A 120 -3.22 9.52 9.08
N LEU A 121 -3.28 8.92 7.89
CA LEU A 121 -2.93 9.56 6.63
C LEU A 121 -4.21 9.92 5.90
N PHE A 122 -4.30 11.12 5.35
CA PHE A 122 -5.49 11.59 4.65
C PHE A 122 -5.10 12.52 3.50
N ARG A 123 -5.96 12.61 2.48
CA ARG A 123 -5.76 13.54 1.38
C ARG A 123 -5.87 14.99 1.85
N SER A 124 -4.95 15.82 1.38
CA SER A 124 -4.98 17.27 1.55
C SER A 124 -4.62 17.92 0.21
N GLY A 125 -5.66 18.29 -0.55
CA GLY A 125 -5.52 18.79 -1.92
C GLY A 125 -4.85 17.74 -2.83
N HIS A 126 -3.71 18.11 -3.42
CA HIS A 126 -2.89 17.23 -4.27
C HIS A 126 -1.83 16.42 -3.50
N SER A 127 -1.84 16.49 -2.16
CA SER A 127 -0.85 15.85 -1.30
C SER A 127 -1.51 14.93 -0.28
N VAL A 128 -0.70 14.17 0.46
CA VAL A 128 -1.14 13.41 1.63
C VAL A 128 -0.53 14.04 2.87
N ALA A 129 -1.38 14.36 3.84
CA ALA A 129 -0.97 14.78 5.18
C ALA A 129 -1.04 13.57 6.12
N ALA A 130 -0.33 13.65 7.25
CA ALA A 130 -0.47 12.65 8.31
C ALA A 130 -0.53 13.30 9.70
N THR A 131 -1.36 12.71 10.56
CA THR A 131 -1.52 13.07 11.96
C THR A 131 -1.08 11.91 12.83
N VAL A 132 -0.41 12.23 13.95
CA VAL A 132 -0.09 11.26 15.00
C VAL A 132 -1.22 11.27 16.02
N GLU A 133 -1.97 10.18 16.13
CA GLU A 133 -3.08 10.07 17.10
C GLU A 133 -2.59 9.62 18.48
N ARG A 134 -1.61 8.73 18.51
CA ARG A 134 -1.02 8.19 19.75
C ARG A 134 0.45 7.95 19.55
N ARG A 135 1.23 8.18 20.62
CA ARG A 135 2.65 7.88 20.68
C ARG A 135 2.98 7.24 22.02
N THR A 136 3.71 6.12 22.00
CA THR A 136 4.24 5.46 23.20
C THR A 136 5.74 5.32 23.04
N GLY A 137 6.51 5.84 24.00
CA GLY A 137 7.96 5.96 23.88
C GLY A 137 8.38 7.14 23.00
N ASN A 138 9.67 7.21 22.66
CA ASN A 138 10.22 8.27 21.82
C ASN A 138 10.30 7.80 20.37
N VAL A 139 9.58 8.46 19.46
CA VAL A 139 9.62 8.17 18.02
C VAL A 139 9.31 9.43 17.21
N ASP A 140 10.15 9.73 16.23
CA ASP A 140 9.95 10.81 15.27
C ASP A 140 9.08 10.34 14.11
N VAL A 141 8.20 11.21 13.64
CA VAL A 141 7.42 10.98 12.41
C VAL A 141 7.73 12.13 11.47
N ILE A 142 8.26 11.81 10.30
CA ILE A 142 8.70 12.79 9.30
C ILE A 142 7.95 12.56 8.00
N ILE A 143 7.44 13.63 7.40
CA ILE A 143 6.88 13.61 6.05
C ILE A 143 7.82 14.42 5.15
N VAL A 144 8.22 13.83 4.03
CA VAL A 144 9.09 14.46 3.03
C VAL A 144 8.33 14.51 1.72
N HIS A 145 8.02 15.71 1.22
CA HIS A 145 7.39 15.89 -0.09
C HIS A 145 8.43 15.95 -1.22
#